data_AF-A0A7C9NCB3-F1
#
_entry.id   AF-A0A7C9NCB3-F1
#
_cell.length_a   1.000
_cell.length_b   1.000
_cell.length_c   1.000
_cell.angle_alpha   90.00
_cell.angle_beta   90.00
_cell.angle_gamma   90.00
#
_symmetry.space_group_name_H-M   'P 1'
#
loop_
_entity.id
_entity.type
_entity.pdbx_description
1 polymer ?
#
loop_
_entity_poly.entity_id
_entity_poly.type
_entity_poly.pdbx_seq_one_letter_code
_entity_poly.pdbx_strand_id
1 'polypeptide(L)'
;MPRLVRLYIRQCLLGLALGIAFSMLLVVLNVANLGHLVIHVDGGWLAFALLSLFNGLVFAGVQFGITVMGMDDGTNGRNGEK
;
A
#
# COMPACT_ATOMS: atom_id res chain seq x y z
N MET A 1 0.35 11.76 -19.77
CA MET A 1 1.17 11.42 -18.58
C MET A 1 2.15 10.33 -18.97
N PRO A 2 3.45 10.49 -18.70
CA PRO A 2 4.48 9.49 -19.04
C PRO A 2 4.13 8.12 -18.45
N ARG A 3 4.33 7.04 -19.23
CA ARG A 3 3.89 5.66 -18.91
C ARG A 3 4.39 5.18 -17.53
N LEU A 4 5.57 5.61 -17.13
CA LEU A 4 6.24 5.26 -15.89
C LEU A 4 5.46 5.74 -14.65
N VAL A 5 4.93 6.98 -14.69
CA VAL A 5 4.13 7.55 -13.60
C VAL A 5 2.80 6.82 -13.42
N ARG A 6 2.20 6.35 -14.53
CA ARG A 6 0.95 5.58 -14.49
C ARG A 6 1.15 4.17 -13.92
N LEU A 7 2.28 3.53 -14.22
CA LEU A 7 2.66 2.25 -13.64
C LEU A 7 2.90 2.41 -12.12
N TYR A 8 3.64 3.45 -11.75
CA TYR A 8 3.94 3.81 -10.36
C TYR A 8 2.68 3.99 -9.50
N ILE A 9 1.75 4.83 -9.94
CA ILE A 9 0.51 5.10 -9.17
C ILE A 9 -0.31 3.82 -8.96
N ARG A 10 -0.36 2.92 -9.96
CA ARG A 10 -1.08 1.65 -9.83
C ARG A 10 -0.46 0.73 -8.78
N GLN A 11 0.88 0.65 -8.71
CA GLN A 11 1.56 -0.20 -7.73
C GLN A 11 1.45 0.36 -6.31
N CYS A 12 1.54 1.68 -6.14
CA CYS A 12 1.26 2.33 -4.86
C CYS A 12 -0.17 2.11 -4.39
N LEU A 13 -1.15 2.18 -5.30
CA LEU A 13 -2.56 1.88 -4.98
C LEU A 13 -2.75 0.42 -4.55
N LEU A 14 -2.04 -0.52 -5.18
CA LEU A 14 -2.06 -1.93 -4.76
C LEU A 14 -1.49 -2.12 -3.35
N GLY A 15 -0.35 -1.50 -3.04
CA GLY A 15 0.23 -1.54 -1.70
C GLY A 15 -0.69 -0.92 -0.65
N LEU A 16 -1.33 0.21 -0.98
CA LEU A 16 -2.28 0.87 -0.09
C LEU A 16 -3.54 0.02 0.15
N ALA A 17 -4.08 -0.60 -0.91
CA ALA A 17 -5.20 -1.53 -0.80
C ALA A 17 -4.86 -2.75 0.08
N LEU A 18 -3.64 -3.29 -0.06
CA LEU A 18 -3.15 -4.38 0.78
C LEU A 18 -3.06 -3.96 2.26
N GLY A 19 -2.60 -2.74 2.53
CA GLY A 19 -2.52 -2.23 3.90
C GLY A 19 -3.88 -1.99 4.54
N ILE A 20 -4.88 -1.52 3.80
CA ILE A 20 -6.25 -1.44 4.29
C ILE A 20 -6.77 -2.83 4.65
N ALA A 21 -6.56 -3.83 3.77
CA ALA A 21 -6.97 -5.20 4.03
C ALA A 21 -6.28 -5.79 5.28
N PHE A 22 -4.97 -5.53 5.43
CA PHE A 22 -4.20 -5.96 6.59
C PHE A 22 -4.68 -5.29 7.88
N SER A 23 -4.87 -3.97 7.88
CA SER A 23 -5.39 -3.24 9.04
C SER A 23 -6.80 -3.68 9.43
N MET A 24 -7.65 -4.00 8.46
CA MET A 24 -8.97 -4.58 8.72
C MET A 24 -8.84 -5.96 9.41
N LEU A 25 -7.89 -6.79 8.98
CA LEU A 25 -7.61 -8.08 9.60
C LEU A 25 -7.17 -7.91 11.06
N LEU A 26 -6.32 -6.94 11.37
CA LEU A 26 -5.88 -6.65 12.75
C LEU A 26 -7.04 -6.26 13.67
N VAL A 27 -7.98 -5.46 13.16
CA VAL A 27 -9.18 -5.05 13.90
C VAL A 27 -10.13 -6.22 14.12
N VAL A 28 -10.39 -7.03 13.08
CA VAL A 28 -11.28 -8.20 13.16
C VAL A 28 -10.72 -9.28 14.09
N LEU A 29 -9.42 -9.55 14.03
CA LEU A 29 -8.74 -10.49 14.92
C LEU A 29 -8.49 -9.93 16.33
N ASN A 30 -8.91 -8.68 16.57
CA ASN A 30 -8.71 -7.95 17.82
C ASN A 30 -7.27 -8.01 18.34
N VAL A 31 -6.29 -7.90 17.43
CA VAL A 31 -4.86 -7.92 17.78
C VAL A 31 -4.58 -6.74 18.71
N ALA A 32 -3.91 -6.99 19.84
CA ALA A 32 -3.63 -5.96 20.85
C ALA A 32 -4.88 -5.18 21.34
N ASN A 33 -6.06 -5.81 21.30
CA ASN A 33 -7.33 -5.21 21.66
C ASN A 33 -7.77 -4.03 20.76
N LEU A 34 -7.26 -3.96 19.52
CA LEU A 34 -7.57 -2.90 18.55
C LEU A 34 -9.04 -2.90 18.12
N GLY A 35 -9.69 -4.06 18.03
CA GLY A 35 -11.11 -4.18 17.69
C GLY A 35 -11.99 -3.45 18.71
N HIS A 36 -11.71 -3.66 20.00
CA HIS A 36 -12.38 -2.91 21.06
C HIS A 36 -12.06 -1.40 20.99
N LEU A 37 -10.80 -1.05 20.73
CA LEU A 37 -10.34 0.35 20.65
C LEU A 37 -10.99 1.13 19.50
N VAL A 38 -11.21 0.48 18.36
CA VAL A 38 -11.83 1.09 17.18
C VAL A 38 -13.35 1.23 17.34
N ILE A 39 -14.01 0.28 18.02
CA ILE A 39 -15.48 0.19 18.09
C ILE A 39 -16.06 0.93 19.31
N HIS A 40 -15.38 0.90 20.46
CA HIS A 40 -15.97 1.33 21.74
C HIS A 40 -15.41 2.66 22.29
N VAL A 41 -14.44 3.28 21.62
CA VAL A 41 -13.83 4.54 22.08
C VAL A 41 -14.27 5.70 21.20
N ASP A 42 -14.61 6.83 21.82
CA ASP A 42 -14.84 8.09 21.13
C ASP A 42 -13.57 8.49 20.35
N GLY A 43 -13.64 8.39 19.02
CA GLY A 43 -12.50 8.60 18.12
C GLY A 43 -11.86 7.32 17.56
N GLY A 44 -12.41 6.14 17.82
CA GLY A 44 -11.90 4.86 17.30
C GLY A 44 -11.80 4.78 15.77
N TRP A 45 -12.64 5.53 15.05
CA TRP A 45 -12.54 5.65 13.58
C TRP A 45 -11.22 6.30 13.13
N LEU A 46 -10.69 7.26 13.90
CA LEU A 46 -9.41 7.91 13.61
C LEU A 46 -8.24 6.96 13.86
N ALA A 47 -8.34 6.13 14.90
CA ALA A 47 -7.38 5.07 15.15
C ALA A 47 -7.32 4.07 13.98
N PHE A 48 -8.48 3.65 13.46
CA PHE A 48 -8.54 2.80 12.26
C PHE A 48 -7.98 3.49 11.01
N ALA A 49 -8.29 4.78 10.81
CA ALA A 49 -7.78 5.56 9.69
C ALA A 49 -6.25 5.69 9.73
N LEU A 50 -5.68 6.05 10.89
CA LEU A 50 -4.23 6.15 11.08
C LEU A 50 -3.56 4.78 10.95
N LEU A 51 -4.11 3.73 11.56
CA LEU A 51 -3.61 2.36 11.44
C LEU A 51 -3.54 1.94 9.97
N SER A 52 -4.62 2.14 9.22
CA SER A 52 -4.74 1.79 7.80
C SER A 52 -3.84 2.66 6.91
N LEU A 53 -3.70 3.95 7.22
CA LEU A 53 -2.81 4.86 6.50
C LEU A 53 -1.35 4.47 6.70
N PHE A 54 -0.89 4.32 7.94
CA PHE A 54 0.50 3.97 8.24
C PHE A 54 0.87 2.58 7.68
N ASN A 55 0.00 1.58 7.85
CA ASN A 55 0.24 0.26 7.26
C ASN A 55 0.22 0.33 5.72
N GLY A 56 -0.79 0.96 5.13
CA GLY A 56 -0.90 1.16 3.68
C GLY A 56 0.30 1.87 3.08
N LEU A 57 0.86 2.86 3.78
CA LEU A 57 2.03 3.60 3.33
C LEU A 57 3.29 2.72 3.33
N VAL A 58 3.48 1.87 4.34
CA VAL A 58 4.59 0.91 4.38
C VAL A 58 4.51 -0.07 3.21
N PHE A 59 3.33 -0.65 2.96
CA PHE A 59 3.14 -1.56 1.83
C PHE A 59 3.31 -0.86 0.47
N ALA A 60 2.78 0.37 0.33
CA ALA A 60 2.99 1.18 -0.88
C ALA A 60 4.47 1.52 -1.10
N GLY A 61 5.23 1.77 -0.03
CA GLY A 61 6.67 2.00 -0.07
C GLY A 61 7.46 0.80 -0.59
N VAL A 62 7.10 -0.42 -0.16
CA VAL A 62 7.71 -1.66 -0.68
C VAL A 62 7.40 -1.85 -2.17
N GLN A 63 6.15 -1.68 -2.59
CA GLN A 63 5.75 -1.79 -4.01
C GLN A 63 6.46 -0.74 -4.88
N PHE A 64 6.62 0.47 -4.35
CA PHE A 64 7.42 1.52 -4.98
C PHE A 64 8.88 1.11 -5.14
N GLY A 65 9.52 0.62 -4.08
CA GLY A 65 10.91 0.17 -4.10
C GLY A 65 11.16 -0.93 -5.14
N ILE A 66 10.30 -1.96 -5.16
CA ILE A 66 10.36 -3.05 -6.15
C ILE A 66 10.21 -2.51 -7.57
N THR A 67 9.26 -1.60 -7.80
CA THR A 67 9.01 -1.03 -9.13
C THR A 67 10.17 -0.18 -9.62
N VAL A 68 10.82 0.60 -8.73
CA VAL A 68 12.00 1.41 -9.05
C VAL A 68 13.21 0.53 -9.35
N MET A 69 13.46 -0.50 -8.54
CA MET A 69 14.58 -1.43 -8.74
C MET A 69 14.39 -2.25 -10.03
N GLY A 70 13.18 -2.69 -10.33
CA GLY A 70 12.86 -3.41 -11.58
C GLY A 70 12.81 -2.52 -12.83
N MET A 71 12.95 -1.19 -12.68
CA MET A 71 12.98 -0.27 -13.80
C MET A 71 14.38 -0.22 -14.46
N ASP A 72 15.44 -0.58 -13.73
CA ASP A 72 16.83 -0.67 -14.23
C ASP A 72 16.97 -1.80 -15.27
N ASP A 73 16.34 -2.94 -15.01
CA ASP A 73 16.34 -4.11 -15.90
C ASP A 73 15.45 -3.95 -17.15
N GLY A 74 14.65 -2.87 -17.24
CA GLY A 74 13.61 -2.68 -18.26
C GLY A 74 13.98 -1.78 -19.45
N THR A 75 15.19 -1.23 -19.51
CA THR A 75 15.59 -0.30 -20.59
C THR A 75 16.36 -0.94 -21.75
N ASN A 76 16.61 -2.26 -21.72
CA ASN A 76 17.23 -2.95 -22.84
C ASN A 76 16.29 -3.99 -23.47
N GLY A 77 15.77 -3.70 -24.67
CA GLY A 77 15.27 -4.75 -25.56
C GLY A 77 13.93 -4.57 -26.26
N ARG A 78 13.51 -3.34 -26.64
CA ARG A 78 12.39 -3.22 -27.61
C ARG A 78 12.35 -1.96 -28.47
N ASN A 79 13.51 -1.48 -28.92
CA ASN A 79 13.56 -0.55 -30.05
C ASN A 79 14.76 -0.82 -30.95
N GLY A 80 14.71 -1.97 -31.61
CA GLY A 80 15.65 -2.36 -32.64
C GLY A 80 15.10 -3.57 -33.35
N GLU A 81 14.09 -3.36 -34.19
CA GLU A 81 13.84 -4.18 -35.39
C GLU A 81 12.70 -3.56 -36.23
N LYS A 82 13.16 -2.93 -37.33
CA LYS A 82 12.47 -2.54 -38.57
C LYS A 82 11.77 -1.19 -38.58
#